data_AF-A0A2D7VX92-F1
#
_entry.id   AF-A0A2D7VX92-F1
#
_cell.length_a   1.000
_cell.length_b   1.000
_cell.length_c   1.000
_cell.angle_alpha   90.00
_cell.angle_beta   90.00
_cell.angle_gamma   90.00
#
_symmetry.space_group_name_H-M   'P 1'
#
loop_
_entity.id
_entity.type
_entity.pdbx_description
1 polymer ?
#
loop_
_entity_poly.entity_id
_entity_poly.type
_entity_poly.pdbx_seq_one_letter_code
_entity_poly.pdbx_strand_id
1 'polypeptide(L)'
;MAVTTAQIRDLLNRPRGLNEATINEYVTIRTAEVNKKARGANFGVSADNAPTDALKESAIKFLVCVDCLRVLIDTIPAVHPEKKQGTQDIRYNQQLKSFEKQALEAIRTIEEKGGSAFYTSATTTRVGGTTSGAQLSGSLDDD
;
A
#
# COMPACT_ATOMS: atom_id res chain seq x y z
N MET A 1 -1.38 -12.90 -0.08
CA MET A 1 -2.41 -11.85 -0.04
C MET A 1 -3.09 -11.77 -1.41
N ALA A 2 -4.40 -11.98 -1.48
CA ALA A 2 -5.16 -11.84 -2.73
C ALA A 2 -6.42 -11.03 -2.46
N VAL A 3 -6.48 -9.80 -2.96
CA VAL A 3 -7.71 -9.00 -2.97
C VAL A 3 -8.66 -9.60 -4.00
N THR A 4 -9.93 -9.74 -3.63
CA THR A 4 -10.94 -10.37 -4.49
C THR A 4 -11.92 -9.34 -5.05
N THR A 5 -12.52 -9.65 -6.20
CA THR A 5 -13.57 -8.84 -6.82
C THR A 5 -14.78 -8.65 -5.89
N ALA A 6 -15.11 -9.66 -5.09
CA ALA A 6 -16.18 -9.62 -4.09
C ALA A 6 -15.94 -8.54 -3.02
N GLN A 7 -14.73 -8.50 -2.44
CA GLN A 7 -14.37 -7.49 -1.44
C GLN A 7 -14.50 -6.07 -1.98
N ILE A 8 -14.09 -5.83 -3.23
CA ILE A 8 -14.23 -4.52 -3.88
C ILE A 8 -15.70 -4.16 -4.07
N ARG A 9 -16.52 -5.09 -4.57
CA ARG A 9 -17.95 -4.86 -4.74
C ARG A 9 -18.64 -4.57 -3.42
N ASP A 10 -18.30 -5.28 -2.36
CA ASP A 10 -18.88 -5.04 -1.04
C ASP A 10 -18.51 -3.64 -0.51
N LEU A 11 -17.26 -3.19 -0.69
CA LEU A 11 -16.83 -1.83 -0.34
C LEU A 11 -17.55 -0.72 -1.12
N LEU A 12 -17.91 -0.99 -2.37
CA LEU A 12 -18.64 -0.06 -3.24
C LEU A 12 -20.17 -0.20 -3.11
N ASN A 13 -20.66 -1.02 -2.18
CA ASN A 13 -22.07 -1.34 -2.01
C ASN A 13 -22.73 -1.92 -3.29
N ARG A 14 -22.00 -2.80 -3.96
CA ARG A 14 -22.41 -3.59 -5.14
C ARG A 14 -23.04 -2.74 -6.25
N PRO A 15 -22.28 -1.80 -6.84
CA PRO A 15 -22.79 -0.92 -7.87
C PRO A 15 -23.15 -1.72 -9.14
N ARG A 16 -24.24 -1.32 -9.80
CA ARG A 16 -24.66 -1.92 -11.07
C ARG A 16 -23.76 -1.40 -12.21
N GLY A 17 -23.51 -2.23 -13.22
CA GLY A 17 -22.73 -1.85 -14.41
C GLY A 17 -21.22 -2.04 -14.29
N LEU A 18 -20.69 -2.29 -13.09
CA LEU A 18 -19.27 -2.59 -12.91
C LEU A 18 -18.96 -4.05 -13.23
N ASN A 19 -18.26 -4.28 -14.34
CA ASN A 19 -17.88 -5.61 -14.81
C ASN A 19 -16.82 -6.25 -13.90
N GLU A 20 -16.96 -7.55 -13.64
CA GLU A 20 -16.02 -8.33 -12.86
C GLU A 20 -14.61 -8.36 -13.44
N ALA A 21 -14.52 -8.54 -14.76
CA ALA A 21 -13.24 -8.60 -15.46
C ALA A 21 -12.48 -7.29 -15.26
N THR A 22 -13.17 -6.15 -15.34
CA THR A 22 -12.60 -4.82 -15.09
C THR A 22 -12.06 -4.69 -13.66
N ILE A 23 -12.80 -5.13 -12.65
CA ILE A 23 -12.32 -5.12 -11.26
C ILE A 23 -11.07 -5.98 -11.11
N ASN A 24 -11.05 -7.17 -11.72
CA ASN A 24 -9.92 -8.09 -11.64
C ASN A 24 -8.65 -7.52 -12.28
N GLU A 25 -8.78 -6.83 -13.40
CA GLU A 25 -7.66 -6.11 -14.04
C GLU A 25 -7.11 -5.01 -13.13
N TYR A 26 -7.99 -4.19 -12.53
CA TYR A 26 -7.54 -3.17 -11.57
C TYR A 26 -6.85 -3.78 -10.35
N VAL A 27 -7.37 -4.88 -9.80
CA VAL A 27 -6.71 -5.61 -8.70
C VAL A 27 -5.32 -6.05 -9.11
N THR A 28 -5.16 -6.61 -10.31
CA THR A 28 -3.85 -7.07 -10.82
C THR A 28 -2.87 -5.91 -10.94
N ILE A 29 -3.28 -4.81 -11.56
CA ILE A 29 -2.46 -3.61 -11.75
C ILE A 29 -2.03 -3.01 -10.40
N ARG A 30 -2.99 -2.78 -9.49
CA ARG A 30 -2.71 -2.15 -8.19
C ARG A 30 -1.93 -3.07 -7.25
N THR A 31 -2.11 -4.38 -7.35
CA THR A 31 -1.27 -5.34 -6.62
C THR A 31 0.18 -5.24 -7.07
N ALA A 32 0.45 -5.18 -8.38
CA ALA A 32 1.80 -5.03 -8.90
C ALA A 32 2.44 -3.70 -8.46
N GLU A 33 1.68 -2.60 -8.49
CA GLU A 33 2.13 -1.28 -8.06
C GLU A 33 2.47 -1.24 -6.56
N VAL A 34 1.56 -1.69 -5.70
CA VAL A 34 1.76 -1.72 -4.24
C VAL A 34 2.94 -2.60 -3.86
N ASN A 35 3.07 -3.76 -4.48
CA ASN A 35 4.23 -4.64 -4.27
C ASN A 35 5.54 -3.96 -4.72
N LYS A 36 5.54 -3.20 -5.83
CA LYS A 36 6.72 -2.46 -6.28
C LYS A 36 7.11 -1.37 -5.28
N LYS A 37 6.15 -0.59 -4.78
CA LYS A 37 6.38 0.46 -3.78
C LYS A 37 6.90 -0.13 -2.47
N ALA A 38 6.30 -1.22 -2.01
CA ALA A 38 6.75 -1.94 -0.82
C ALA A 38 8.18 -2.51 -0.99
N ARG A 39 8.60 -2.92 -2.20
CA ARG A 39 9.99 -3.34 -2.46
C ARG A 39 10.98 -2.18 -2.46
N GLY A 40 10.61 -1.04 -3.04
CA GLY A 40 11.46 0.16 -3.02
C GLY A 40 11.75 0.67 -1.61
N ALA A 41 10.84 0.37 -0.69
CA ALA A 41 10.99 0.63 0.74
C ALA A 41 12.03 -0.27 1.45
N ASN A 42 12.52 -1.37 0.87
CA ASN A 42 13.26 -2.40 1.62
C ASN A 42 14.73 -2.10 1.98
N PHE A 43 15.29 -0.94 1.64
CA PHE A 43 16.66 -0.61 2.07
C PHE A 43 16.70 -0.26 3.57
N GLY A 44 17.33 -1.12 4.38
CA GLY A 44 17.43 -0.95 5.84
C GLY A 44 16.21 -1.42 6.64
N VAL A 45 15.23 -2.03 5.99
CA VAL A 45 14.00 -2.50 6.65
C VAL A 45 14.21 -3.81 7.38
N SER A 46 13.90 -3.85 8.68
CA SER A 46 13.71 -5.08 9.46
C SER A 46 12.27 -5.58 9.38
N ALA A 47 12.01 -6.81 9.84
CA ALA A 47 10.66 -7.36 9.90
C ALA A 47 9.68 -6.48 10.72
N ASP A 48 10.19 -5.74 11.72
CA ASP A 48 9.38 -4.89 12.61
C ASP A 48 8.83 -3.64 11.91
N ASN A 49 9.57 -3.14 10.91
CA ASN A 49 9.23 -1.90 10.20
C ASN A 49 8.72 -2.17 8.78
N ALA A 50 8.72 -3.42 8.32
CA ALA A 50 8.23 -3.76 7.00
C ALA A 50 6.73 -3.45 6.82
N PRO A 51 6.29 -3.01 5.63
CA PRO A 51 4.87 -2.90 5.31
C PRO A 51 4.16 -4.25 5.48
N THR A 52 3.18 -4.30 6.39
CA THR A 52 2.43 -5.52 6.68
C THR A 52 1.54 -5.91 5.52
N ASP A 53 1.21 -7.19 5.42
CA ASP A 53 0.27 -7.69 4.40
C ASP A 53 -1.11 -7.02 4.53
N ALA A 54 -1.59 -6.77 5.76
CA ALA A 54 -2.84 -6.07 5.99
C ALA A 54 -2.83 -4.62 5.45
N LEU A 55 -1.70 -3.91 5.60
CA LEU A 55 -1.53 -2.55 5.07
C LEU A 55 -1.53 -2.56 3.53
N LYS A 56 -0.78 -3.48 2.92
CA LYS A 56 -0.76 -3.65 1.46
C LYS A 56 -2.14 -4.02 0.92
N GLU A 57 -2.87 -4.90 1.60
CA GLU A 57 -4.23 -5.31 1.20
C GLU A 57 -5.19 -4.12 1.22
N SER A 58 -5.11 -3.31 2.27
CA SER A 58 -5.94 -2.11 2.42
C SER A 58 -5.63 -1.08 1.35
N ALA A 59 -4.35 -0.82 1.07
CA ALA A 59 -3.91 0.07 0.00
C ALA A 59 -4.45 -0.37 -1.37
N ILE A 60 -4.34 -1.67 -1.71
CA ILE A 60 -4.87 -2.21 -2.97
C ILE A 60 -6.38 -1.99 -3.04
N LYS A 61 -7.13 -2.31 -1.97
CA LYS A 61 -8.59 -2.12 -1.94
C LYS A 61 -8.99 -0.68 -2.20
N PHE A 62 -8.36 0.29 -1.52
CA PHE A 62 -8.69 1.70 -1.69
C PHE A 62 -8.37 2.20 -3.10
N LEU A 63 -7.20 1.85 -3.64
CA LEU A 63 -6.82 2.24 -5.01
C LEU A 63 -7.78 1.67 -6.05
N VAL A 64 -8.15 0.40 -5.93
CA VAL A 64 -9.09 -0.24 -6.85
C VAL A 64 -10.48 0.38 -6.73
N CYS A 65 -10.95 0.70 -5.51
CA CYS A 65 -12.21 1.41 -5.31
C CYS A 65 -12.21 2.79 -5.98
N VAL A 66 -11.10 3.53 -5.92
CA VAL A 66 -10.93 4.83 -6.62
C VAL A 66 -11.06 4.65 -8.13
N ASP A 67 -10.36 3.68 -8.71
CA ASP A 67 -10.42 3.40 -10.15
C ASP A 67 -11.84 3.02 -10.59
N CYS A 68 -12.49 2.14 -9.83
CA CYS A 68 -13.86 1.70 -10.12
C CYS A 68 -14.87 2.84 -10.01
N LEU A 69 -14.73 3.74 -9.03
CA LEU A 69 -15.60 4.89 -8.87
C LEU A 69 -15.44 5.91 -10.01
N ARG A 70 -14.22 6.14 -10.50
CA ARG A 70 -13.98 6.99 -11.67
C ARG A 70 -14.67 6.44 -12.91
N VAL A 71 -14.56 5.13 -13.15
CA VAL A 71 -15.29 4.45 -14.24
C VAL A 71 -16.80 4.62 -14.07
N LEU A 72 -17.33 4.42 -12.87
CA LEU A 72 -18.77 4.55 -12.60
C LEU A 72 -19.28 5.97 -12.84
N ILE A 73 -18.51 6.99 -12.49
CA ILE A 73 -18.90 8.40 -12.64
C ILE A 73 -18.77 8.86 -14.10
N ASP A 74 -17.65 8.54 -14.76
CA ASP A 74 -17.29 9.17 -16.03
C ASP A 74 -17.75 8.36 -17.26
N THR A 75 -18.01 7.06 -17.13
CA THR A 75 -18.18 6.17 -18.29
C THR A 75 -19.46 5.35 -18.30
N ILE A 76 -20.06 5.06 -17.14
CA ILE A 76 -21.28 4.25 -17.07
C ILE A 76 -22.49 5.18 -17.05
N PRO A 77 -23.34 5.17 -18.11
CA PRO A 77 -24.56 5.96 -18.07
C PRO A 77 -25.43 5.46 -16.93
N ALA A 78 -25.75 6.37 -16.00
CA ALA A 78 -26.63 6.04 -14.88
C ALA A 78 -28.01 5.63 -15.43
N VAL A 79 -28.39 4.37 -15.23
CA VAL A 79 -29.71 3.84 -15.61
C VAL A 79 -30.74 4.24 -14.55
N HIS A 80 -30.80 5.53 -14.23
CA HIS A 80 -31.61 6.10 -13.18
C HIS A 80 -32.49 7.22 -13.74
N PRO A 81 -33.71 7.41 -13.20
CA PRO A 81 -34.47 8.62 -13.48
C PRO A 81 -33.62 9.86 -13.16
N GLU A 82 -33.59 10.89 -14.01
CA GLU A 82 -32.72 12.08 -13.88
C GLU A 82 -32.64 12.64 -12.44
N LYS A 83 -33.78 12.72 -11.75
CA LYS A 83 -33.85 13.21 -10.36
C LYS A 83 -33.01 12.38 -9.35
N LYS A 84 -32.77 11.10 -9.63
CA LYS A 84 -31.97 10.19 -8.78
C LYS A 84 -30.52 10.06 -9.25
N GLN A 85 -30.23 10.47 -10.48
CA GLN A 85 -28.88 10.45 -11.06
C GLN A 85 -27.97 11.43 -10.31
N GLY A 86 -28.39 12.70 -10.18
CA GLY A 86 -27.61 13.71 -9.46
C GLY A 86 -27.28 13.31 -8.01
N THR A 87 -28.21 12.69 -7.29
CA THR A 87 -27.98 12.22 -5.91
C THR A 87 -27.04 11.01 -5.82
N GLN A 88 -26.97 10.16 -6.86
CA GLN A 88 -26.01 9.06 -6.90
C GLN A 88 -24.61 9.55 -7.26
N ASP A 89 -24.50 10.43 -8.25
CA ASP A 89 -23.20 10.98 -8.66
C ASP A 89 -22.58 11.79 -7.52
N ILE A 90 -23.36 12.54 -6.76
CA ILE A 90 -22.88 13.22 -5.54
C ILE A 90 -22.35 12.22 -4.51
N ARG A 91 -23.03 11.10 -4.30
CA ARG A 91 -22.60 10.05 -3.35
C ARG A 91 -21.32 9.36 -3.81
N TYR A 92 -21.23 9.00 -5.09
CA TYR A 92 -20.02 8.41 -5.66
C TYR A 92 -18.84 9.38 -5.60
N ASN A 93 -19.06 10.67 -5.87
CA ASN A 93 -18.03 11.69 -5.72
C ASN A 93 -17.57 11.88 -4.27
N GLN A 94 -18.48 11.81 -3.28
CA GLN A 94 -18.11 11.85 -1.87
C GLN A 94 -17.30 10.62 -1.46
N GLN A 95 -17.72 9.43 -1.90
CA GLN A 95 -17.02 8.18 -1.64
C GLN A 95 -15.63 8.17 -2.31
N LEU A 96 -15.54 8.68 -3.54
CA LEU A 96 -14.29 8.84 -4.29
C LEU A 96 -13.30 9.69 -3.50
N LYS A 97 -13.70 10.89 -3.05
CA LYS A 97 -12.84 11.77 -2.24
C LYS A 97 -12.34 11.09 -0.96
N SER A 98 -13.20 10.33 -0.30
CA SER A 98 -12.84 9.60 0.92
C SER A 98 -11.81 8.50 0.64
N PHE A 99 -12.03 7.70 -0.41
CA PHE A 99 -11.10 6.63 -0.77
C PHE A 99 -9.80 7.15 -1.39
N GLU A 100 -9.80 8.27 -2.12
CA GLU A 100 -8.58 8.91 -2.59
C GLU A 100 -7.69 9.33 -1.42
N LYS A 101 -8.28 9.93 -0.37
CA LYS A 101 -7.55 10.29 0.84
C LYS A 101 -6.96 9.06 1.53
N GLN A 102 -7.77 8.00 1.72
CA GLN A 102 -7.32 6.76 2.37
C GLN A 102 -6.26 6.02 1.55
N ALA A 103 -6.39 6.00 0.22
CA ALA A 103 -5.41 5.41 -0.68
C ALA A 103 -4.07 6.15 -0.61
N LEU A 104 -4.10 7.49 -0.62
CA LEU A 104 -2.90 8.31 -0.50
C LEU A 104 -2.20 8.10 0.84
N GLU A 105 -2.96 8.07 1.93
CA GLU A 105 -2.45 7.81 3.27
C GLU A 105 -1.81 6.42 3.36
N ALA A 106 -2.49 5.39 2.87
CA ALA A 106 -1.98 4.02 2.87
C ALA A 106 -0.68 3.88 2.06
N ILE A 107 -0.60 4.50 0.88
CA ILE A 107 0.63 4.52 0.07
C ILE A 107 1.76 5.26 0.79
N ARG A 108 1.48 6.42 1.40
CA ARG A 108 2.48 7.15 2.19
C ARG A 108 3.00 6.32 3.35
N THR A 109 2.12 5.63 4.08
CA THR A 109 2.56 4.75 5.18
C THR A 109 3.44 3.61 4.68
N ILE A 110 3.13 3.03 3.51
CA ILE A 110 3.98 2.00 2.88
C ILE A 110 5.37 2.56 2.52
N GLU A 111 5.43 3.80 2.03
CA GLU A 111 6.67 4.48 1.65
C GLU A 111 7.49 4.94 2.88
N GLU A 112 6.85 5.54 3.89
CA GLU A 112 7.47 6.04 5.13
C GLU A 112 8.05 4.93 5.99
N LYS A 113 7.35 3.79 6.11
CA LYS A 113 7.87 2.61 6.81
C LYS A 113 9.14 2.05 6.17
N GLY A 114 9.36 2.29 4.88
CA GLY A 114 10.63 2.02 4.21
C GLY A 114 11.72 3.03 4.53
N GLY A 115 11.36 4.32 4.67
CA GLY A 115 12.30 5.42 4.89
C GLY A 115 12.75 5.62 6.34
N SER A 116 11.96 5.20 7.33
CA SER A 116 12.27 5.41 8.75
C SER A 116 13.54 4.69 9.23
N ALA A 117 13.97 3.63 8.52
CA ALA A 117 15.24 2.94 8.77
C ALA A 117 16.48 3.85 8.59
N PHE A 118 16.40 4.87 7.72
CA PHE A 118 17.46 5.87 7.57
C PHE A 118 17.42 6.91 8.69
N TYR A 119 16.23 7.24 9.20
CA TYR A 119 16.07 8.23 10.28
C TYR A 119 16.51 7.69 11.65
N THR A 120 16.39 6.38 11.87
CA THR A 120 16.95 5.70 13.06
C THR A 120 18.42 5.34 12.90
N SER A 121 19.21 6.22 12.26
CA SER A 121 20.67 6.25 12.42
C SER A 121 21.06 6.69 13.84
N ALA A 122 20.52 6.04 14.86
CA ALA A 122 21.31 5.70 16.04
C ALA A 122 22.21 4.56 15.57
N THR A 123 23.31 4.93 14.92
CA THR A 123 24.42 4.04 14.60
C THR A 123 24.86 3.38 15.90
N THR A 124 24.33 2.19 16.19
CA THR A 124 24.92 1.34 17.22
C THR A 124 26.14 0.69 16.59
N THR A 125 27.17 1.49 16.34
CA THR A 125 28.55 1.01 16.31
C THR A 125 28.88 0.55 17.71
N ARG A 126 28.39 -0.64 18.09
CA ARG A 126 29.07 -1.44 19.09
C ARG A 126 30.12 -2.25 18.34
N VAL A 127 31.26 -1.61 18.12
CA VAL A 127 32.51 -2.36 18.08
C VAL A 127 32.59 -3.01 19.46
N GLY A 128 32.31 -4.30 19.53
CA GLY A 128 32.37 -5.08 20.76
C GLY A 128 33.81 -5.25 21.19
N GLY A 129 34.45 -4.17 21.65
CA GLY A 129 35.65 -4.24 22.46
C GLY A 129 35.22 -4.55 23.89
N THR A 130 35.07 -5.82 24.23
CA THR A 130 35.08 -6.23 25.63
C THR A 130 36.51 -6.11 26.13
N THR A 131 36.84 -4.99 26.77
CA THR A 131 38.02 -4.86 27.62
C THR A 131 37.84 -5.74 28.85
N SER A 132 38.10 -7.04 28.68
CA SER A 132 38.39 -7.99 29.74
C SER A 132 39.36 -9.05 29.21
N GLY A 133 40.65 -8.71 29.22
CA GLY A 133 41.73 -9.65 29.56
C GLY A 133 41.95 -10.91 28.71
N ALA A 134 41.86 -10.85 27.38
CA ALA A 134 42.31 -11.96 26.52
C ALA A 134 43.10 -11.46 25.30
N GLN A 135 44.41 -11.36 25.49
CA GLN A 135 45.47 -11.72 24.54
C GLN A 135 45.19 -11.45 23.05
N LEU A 136 45.61 -10.27 22.58
CA LEU A 136 46.08 -10.11 21.20
C LEU A 136 47.43 -10.83 21.07
N SER A 137 47.38 -12.16 20.95
CA SER A 137 48.52 -12.99 20.55
C SER A 137 48.39 -13.25 19.05
N GLY A 138 48.76 -12.27 18.25
CA GLY A 138 49.16 -12.48 16.86
C GLY A 138 50.66 -12.32 16.79
N SER A 139 51.39 -13.43 16.69
CA SER A 139 52.80 -13.42 16.32
C SER A 139 52.93 -12.72 14.98
N LEU A 140 53.72 -11.64 14.96
CA LEU A 140 54.36 -11.20 13.73
C LEU A 140 55.59 -12.11 13.59
N ASP A 141 55.43 -13.19 12.85
CA ASP A 141 56.52 -14.04 12.42
C ASP A 141 57.33 -13.29 11.34
N ASP A 142 58.62 -13.12 11.66
CA ASP A 142 59.84 -12.97 10.86
C ASP A 142 59.78 -12.51 9.38
N ASP A 143 60.33 -11.31 9.13
CA ASP A 143 61.43 -11.04 8.18
C ASP A 143 62.17 -9.73 8.54
#